data_AF-A0A6G5AED0-F1
#
_entry.id   AF-A0A6G5AED0-F1
#
_cell.length_a   1.000
_cell.length_b   1.000
_cell.length_c   1.000
_cell.angle_alpha   90.00
_cell.angle_beta   90.00
_cell.angle_gamma   90.00
#
_symmetry.space_group_name_H-M   'P 1'
#
loop_
_entity.id
_entity.type
_entity.pdbx_description
1 polymer ?
#
loop_
_entity_poly.entity_id
_entity_poly.type
_entity_poly.pdbx_seq_one_letter_code
_entity_poly.pdbx_strand_id
1 'polypeptide(L)'
;YLPLFWKTGSHLRCKIIFFTGILCAGGANIMFGVLDLADDTLVFTALSFLIRILEAIGAAAFSTASYAIVLHVYPDHISTVFGIIETSVGVGMSIGPALGGALYSVGGFGLPFYILGSCVLSTFPICWFIMKDIQVQALETRKESYFTLLKIPQVIIVSLILVVGSQSQGFVEPTLEPHMRKEFDVDTSIVGSFF
;
A
#
# COMPACT_ATOMS: atom_id res chain seq x y z
N TYR A 1 -9.46 25.56 0.16
CA TYR A 1 -10.43 24.75 -0.62
C TYR A 1 -10.75 23.38 0.00
N LEU A 2 -10.78 23.25 1.34
CA LEU A 2 -11.13 21.99 2.05
C LEU A 2 -12.51 21.92 2.77
N PRO A 3 -13.52 22.79 2.58
CA PRO A 3 -14.81 22.65 3.28
C PRO A 3 -15.92 21.93 2.49
N LEU A 4 -15.74 21.63 1.20
CA LEU A 4 -16.79 21.02 0.35
C LEU A 4 -16.90 19.48 0.52
N PHE A 5 -15.87 18.82 1.03
CA PHE A 5 -15.79 17.36 1.15
C PHE A 5 -16.61 16.78 2.33
N TRP A 6 -17.06 17.64 3.24
CA TRP A 6 -17.79 17.23 4.45
C TRP A 6 -19.29 17.09 4.25
N LYS A 7 -19.84 17.58 3.14
CA LYS A 7 -21.29 17.68 2.90
C LYS A 7 -21.84 16.68 1.87
N THR A 8 -20.98 15.93 1.19
CA THR A 8 -21.36 14.91 0.23
C THR A 8 -21.72 13.60 0.94
N GLY A 9 -22.83 12.97 0.52
CA GLY A 9 -23.41 11.78 1.14
C GLY A 9 -22.37 10.70 1.43
N SER A 10 -22.48 10.09 2.59
CA SER A 10 -21.50 9.15 3.18
C SER A 10 -21.16 7.95 2.28
N HIS A 11 -22.05 7.54 1.37
CA HIS A 11 -21.79 6.56 0.29
C HIS A 11 -20.66 6.97 -0.66
N LEU A 12 -20.53 8.27 -0.93
CA LEU A 12 -19.53 8.82 -1.86
C LEU A 12 -18.14 8.86 -1.21
N ARG A 13 -18.06 8.89 0.13
CA ARG A 13 -16.81 9.13 0.86
C ARG A 13 -15.84 7.95 0.77
N CYS A 14 -16.31 6.71 0.96
CA CYS A 14 -15.46 5.51 0.84
C CYS A 14 -14.93 5.34 -0.59
N LYS A 15 -15.77 5.56 -1.62
CA LYS A 15 -15.33 5.50 -3.02
C LYS A 15 -14.30 6.57 -3.32
N ILE A 16 -14.52 7.82 -2.89
CA ILE A 16 -13.52 8.86 -3.14
C ILE A 16 -12.21 8.54 -2.42
N ILE A 17 -12.24 8.15 -1.13
CA ILE A 17 -11.03 7.79 -0.38
C ILE A 17 -10.25 6.68 -1.09
N PHE A 18 -10.95 5.64 -1.54
CA PHE A 18 -10.37 4.53 -2.31
C PHE A 18 -9.68 5.02 -3.59
N PHE A 19 -10.37 5.78 -4.43
CA PHE A 19 -9.84 6.29 -5.70
C PHE A 19 -8.71 7.31 -5.50
N THR A 20 -8.84 8.22 -4.53
CA THR A 20 -7.77 9.17 -4.20
C THR A 20 -6.54 8.47 -3.64
N GLY A 21 -6.73 7.38 -2.89
CA GLY A 21 -5.64 6.55 -2.37
C GLY A 21 -4.84 5.89 -3.50
N ILE A 22 -5.54 5.29 -4.49
CA ILE A 22 -4.90 4.69 -5.68
C ILE A 22 -4.10 5.73 -6.46
N LEU A 23 -4.70 6.90 -6.76
CA LEU A 23 -4.03 7.97 -7.50
C LEU A 23 -2.81 8.50 -6.74
N CYS A 24 -2.93 8.67 -5.43
CA CYS A 24 -1.86 9.15 -4.57
C CYS A 24 -0.70 8.15 -4.49
N ALA A 25 -0.99 6.86 -4.25
CA ALA A 25 0.03 5.82 -4.16
C ALA A 25 0.71 5.57 -5.51
N GLY A 26 -0.07 5.40 -6.58
CA GLY A 26 0.49 5.18 -7.93
C GLY A 26 1.29 6.38 -8.43
N GLY A 27 0.78 7.60 -8.22
CA GLY A 27 1.48 8.84 -8.57
C GLY A 27 2.77 9.03 -7.78
N ALA A 28 2.73 8.82 -6.46
CA ALA A 28 3.92 8.88 -5.61
C ALA A 28 4.98 7.87 -6.05
N ASN A 29 4.58 6.65 -6.42
CA ASN A 29 5.51 5.63 -6.89
C ASN A 29 6.21 6.04 -8.20
N ILE A 30 5.47 6.60 -9.18
CA ILE A 30 6.07 7.14 -10.41
C ILE A 30 7.02 8.29 -10.09
N MET A 31 6.63 9.22 -9.20
CA MET A 31 7.49 10.33 -8.79
C MET A 31 8.79 9.82 -8.15
N PHE A 32 8.72 8.74 -7.37
CA PHE A 32 9.90 8.10 -6.78
C PHE A 32 10.89 7.64 -7.84
N GLY A 33 10.43 7.12 -8.98
CA GLY A 33 11.31 6.72 -10.09
C GLY A 33 12.07 7.88 -10.74
N VAL A 34 11.55 9.11 -10.65
CA VAL A 34 12.18 10.32 -11.20
C VAL A 34 13.27 10.87 -10.28
N LEU A 35 13.31 10.44 -9.01
CA LEU A 35 14.29 10.93 -8.04
C LEU A 35 15.73 10.58 -8.40
N ASP A 36 15.94 9.56 -9.22
CA ASP A 36 17.27 9.19 -9.75
C ASP A 36 17.96 10.32 -10.52
N LEU A 37 17.20 11.33 -10.98
CA LEU A 37 17.72 12.52 -11.65
C LEU A 37 18.27 13.58 -10.69
N ALA A 38 18.16 13.38 -9.38
CA ALA A 38 18.70 14.31 -8.38
C ALA A 38 20.17 14.00 -8.09
N ASP A 39 21.07 14.91 -8.49
CA ASP A 39 22.53 14.73 -8.31
C ASP A 39 22.99 14.78 -6.83
N ASP A 40 22.21 15.38 -5.93
CA ASP A 40 22.57 15.57 -4.52
C ASP A 40 21.90 14.51 -3.62
N THR A 41 22.71 13.73 -2.90
CA THR A 41 22.28 12.67 -1.97
C THR A 41 21.35 13.18 -0.86
N LEU A 42 21.57 14.40 -0.35
CA LEU A 42 20.72 14.99 0.68
C LEU A 42 19.34 15.35 0.14
N VAL A 43 19.31 15.90 -1.07
CA VAL A 43 18.05 16.25 -1.76
C VAL A 43 17.28 14.98 -2.13
N PHE A 44 17.97 13.96 -2.65
CA PHE A 44 17.39 12.65 -2.94
C PHE A 44 16.75 12.04 -1.68
N THR A 45 17.48 12.02 -0.56
CA THR A 45 17.01 11.42 0.70
C THR A 45 15.81 12.18 1.25
N ALA A 46 15.85 13.51 1.29
CA ALA A 46 14.74 14.33 1.78
C ALA A 46 13.47 14.15 0.94
N LEU A 47 13.59 14.16 -0.39
CA LEU A 47 12.47 13.94 -1.30
C LEU A 47 11.93 12.51 -1.19
N SER A 48 12.80 11.52 -1.03
CA SER A 48 12.44 10.12 -0.84
C SER A 48 11.53 9.94 0.39
N PHE A 49 11.90 10.55 1.52
CA PHE A 49 11.05 10.52 2.72
C PHE A 49 9.69 11.18 2.49
N LEU A 50 9.64 12.34 1.83
CA LEU A 50 8.38 13.04 1.55
C LEU A 50 7.45 12.20 0.66
N ILE A 51 8.00 11.60 -0.40
CA ILE A 51 7.23 10.76 -1.33
C ILE A 51 6.77 9.48 -0.64
N ARG A 52 7.62 8.84 0.17
CA ARG A 52 7.26 7.65 0.94
C ARG A 52 6.14 7.93 1.95
N ILE A 53 6.16 9.10 2.61
CA ILE A 53 5.06 9.52 3.50
C ILE A 53 3.76 9.68 2.70
N LEU A 54 3.82 10.35 1.54
CA LEU A 54 2.66 10.54 0.68
C LEU A 54 2.09 9.22 0.16
N GLU A 55 2.96 8.32 -0.28
CA GLU A 55 2.61 6.97 -0.70
C GLU A 55 1.96 6.18 0.43
N ALA A 56 2.54 6.21 1.63
CA ALA A 56 1.99 5.53 2.81
C ALA A 56 0.59 6.04 3.18
N ILE A 57 0.36 7.36 3.09
CA ILE A 57 -0.97 7.95 3.30
C ILE A 57 -1.96 7.43 2.24
N GLY A 58 -1.55 7.41 0.97
CA GLY A 58 -2.37 6.92 -0.14
C GLY A 58 -2.71 5.42 0.01
N ALA A 59 -1.70 4.60 0.33
CA ALA A 59 -1.83 3.17 0.54
C ALA A 59 -2.73 2.85 1.74
N ALA A 60 -2.56 3.55 2.87
CA ALA A 60 -3.42 3.39 4.05
C ALA A 60 -4.87 3.79 3.78
N ALA A 61 -5.08 4.88 3.03
CA ALA A 61 -6.41 5.33 2.63
C ALA A 61 -7.10 4.30 1.73
N PHE A 62 -6.39 3.81 0.71
CA PHE A 62 -6.89 2.79 -0.21
C PHE A 62 -7.18 1.46 0.50
N SER A 63 -6.26 0.93 1.32
CA SER A 63 -6.43 -0.36 2.01
C SER A 63 -7.60 -0.32 3.00
N THR A 64 -7.68 0.73 3.81
CA THR A 64 -8.78 0.93 4.77
C THR A 64 -10.12 1.01 4.06
N ALA A 65 -10.21 1.78 2.96
CA ALA A 65 -11.45 1.88 2.18
C ALA A 65 -11.80 0.56 1.49
N SER A 66 -10.81 -0.16 0.97
CA SER A 66 -10.98 -1.47 0.32
C SER A 66 -11.60 -2.49 1.29
N TYR A 67 -11.00 -2.64 2.47
CA TYR A 67 -11.52 -3.54 3.50
C TYR A 67 -12.93 -3.15 3.96
N ALA A 68 -13.20 -1.85 4.14
CA ALA A 68 -14.52 -1.36 4.49
C ALA A 68 -15.58 -1.68 3.42
N ILE A 69 -15.24 -1.53 2.14
CA ILE A 69 -16.12 -1.89 1.02
C ILE A 69 -16.39 -3.39 1.02
N VAL A 70 -15.36 -4.23 1.17
CA VAL A 70 -15.48 -5.69 1.20
C VAL A 70 -16.38 -6.17 2.33
N LEU A 71 -16.19 -5.64 3.54
CA LEU A 71 -17.02 -5.96 4.72
C LEU A 71 -18.51 -5.67 4.47
N HIS A 72 -18.81 -4.64 3.67
CA HIS A 72 -20.17 -4.25 3.37
C HIS A 72 -20.79 -5.04 2.22
N VAL A 73 -20.00 -5.39 1.21
CA VAL A 73 -20.49 -6.11 0.02
C VAL A 73 -20.66 -7.61 0.32
N TYR A 74 -19.80 -8.19 1.17
CA TYR A 74 -19.80 -9.62 1.47
C TYR A 74 -19.92 -9.90 2.98
N PRO A 75 -20.99 -9.43 3.65
CA PRO A 75 -21.13 -9.55 5.10
C PRO A 75 -21.17 -11.00 5.61
N ASP A 76 -21.71 -11.93 4.81
CA ASP A 76 -21.82 -13.35 5.17
C ASP A 76 -20.55 -14.17 4.88
N HIS A 77 -19.59 -13.58 4.15
CA HIS A 77 -18.41 -14.28 3.64
C HIS A 77 -17.09 -13.55 3.94
N ILE A 78 -17.08 -12.69 4.97
CA ILE A 78 -15.94 -11.84 5.34
C ILE A 78 -14.64 -12.65 5.43
N SER A 79 -14.60 -13.72 6.23
CA SER A 79 -13.38 -14.50 6.46
C SER A 79 -12.81 -15.10 5.17
N THR A 80 -13.66 -15.61 4.29
CA THR A 80 -13.24 -16.21 3.01
C THR A 80 -12.69 -15.15 2.07
N VAL A 81 -13.37 -14.01 1.94
CA VAL A 81 -12.92 -12.93 1.05
C VAL A 81 -11.61 -12.31 1.55
N PHE A 82 -11.48 -12.07 2.85
CA PHE A 82 -10.20 -11.62 3.43
C PHE A 82 -9.10 -12.67 3.27
N GLY A 83 -9.40 -13.97 3.37
CA GLY A 83 -8.43 -15.03 3.08
C GLY A 83 -7.89 -14.96 1.65
N ILE A 84 -8.74 -14.68 0.66
CA ILE A 84 -8.33 -14.49 -0.74
C ILE A 84 -7.49 -13.21 -0.90
N ILE A 85 -7.90 -12.11 -0.26
CA ILE A 85 -7.17 -10.83 -0.31
C ILE A 85 -5.76 -11.00 0.28
N GLU A 86 -5.64 -11.55 1.49
CA GLU A 86 -4.35 -11.74 2.16
C GLU A 86 -3.46 -12.75 1.41
N THR A 87 -4.04 -13.80 0.81
CA THR A 87 -3.29 -14.70 -0.09
C THR A 87 -2.73 -13.93 -1.28
N SER A 88 -3.54 -13.05 -1.87
CA SER A 88 -3.11 -12.22 -3.00
C SER A 88 -2.01 -11.24 -2.61
N VAL A 89 -2.09 -10.65 -1.41
CA VAL A 89 -1.04 -9.80 -0.84
C VAL A 89 0.25 -10.61 -0.64
N GLY A 90 0.16 -11.81 -0.06
CA GLY A 90 1.31 -12.70 0.13
C GLY A 90 1.99 -13.06 -1.19
N VAL A 91 1.21 -13.42 -2.22
CA VAL A 91 1.75 -13.68 -3.57
C VAL A 91 2.43 -12.43 -4.14
N GLY A 92 1.83 -11.25 -3.97
CA GLY A 92 2.42 -9.98 -4.39
C GLY A 92 3.74 -9.67 -3.68
N MET A 93 3.82 -9.95 -2.37
CA MET A 93 5.04 -9.78 -1.58
C MET A 93 6.16 -10.73 -2.04
N SER A 94 5.86 -11.99 -2.39
CA SER A 94 6.88 -12.94 -2.86
C SER A 94 7.33 -12.71 -4.31
N ILE A 95 6.44 -12.23 -5.19
CA ILE A 95 6.81 -12.00 -6.60
C ILE A 95 7.40 -10.59 -6.79
N GLY A 96 7.08 -9.65 -5.88
CA GLY A 96 7.45 -8.25 -5.96
C GLY A 96 8.96 -7.99 -6.07
N PRO A 97 9.79 -8.47 -5.14
CA PRO A 97 11.24 -8.30 -5.17
C PRO A 97 11.89 -8.90 -6.42
N ALA A 98 11.44 -10.08 -6.86
CA ALA A 98 11.96 -10.75 -8.05
C ALA A 98 11.68 -9.95 -9.32
N LEU A 99 10.43 -9.50 -9.51
CA LEU A 99 10.06 -8.64 -10.63
C LEU A 99 10.75 -7.28 -10.56
N GLY A 100 10.85 -6.68 -9.37
CA GLY A 100 11.53 -5.39 -9.16
C GLY A 100 13.01 -5.45 -9.52
N GLY A 101 13.72 -6.51 -9.07
CA GLY A 101 15.12 -6.74 -9.40
C GLY A 101 15.35 -7.00 -10.88
N ALA A 102 14.47 -7.78 -11.53
CA ALA A 102 14.55 -8.02 -12.97
C ALA A 102 14.30 -6.73 -13.80
N LEU A 103 13.35 -5.88 -13.37
CA LEU A 103 13.13 -4.60 -14.03
C LEU A 103 14.31 -3.64 -13.81
N TYR A 104 14.91 -3.68 -12.61
CA TYR A 104 16.08 -2.86 -12.29
C TYR A 104 17.29 -3.24 -13.15
N SER A 105 17.54 -4.54 -13.37
CA SER A 105 18.69 -4.99 -14.16
C SER A 105 18.59 -4.62 -15.65
N VAL A 106 17.38 -4.49 -16.18
CA VAL A 106 17.15 -4.13 -17.59
C VAL A 106 17.09 -2.61 -17.82
N GLY A 107 16.49 -1.86 -16.91
CA GLY A 107 16.18 -0.43 -17.13
C GLY A 107 16.65 0.53 -16.04
N GLY A 108 17.48 0.06 -15.10
CA GLY A 108 18.01 0.88 -14.02
C GLY A 108 16.98 1.23 -12.94
N PHE A 109 17.32 2.21 -12.11
CA PHE A 109 16.55 2.56 -10.91
C PHE A 109 15.10 2.95 -11.20
N GLY A 110 14.84 3.78 -12.21
CA GLY A 110 13.50 4.31 -12.47
C GLY A 110 12.50 3.28 -13.02
N LEU A 111 12.96 2.28 -13.78
CA LEU A 111 12.07 1.39 -14.55
C LEU A 111 11.08 0.59 -13.67
N PRO A 112 11.49 -0.06 -12.56
CA PRO A 112 10.57 -0.73 -11.65
C PRO A 112 9.45 0.19 -11.16
N PHE A 113 9.78 1.42 -10.76
CA PHE A 113 8.82 2.38 -10.20
C PHE A 113 7.83 2.88 -11.25
N TYR A 114 8.28 3.13 -12.47
CA TYR A 114 7.40 3.55 -13.56
C TYR A 114 6.39 2.46 -13.93
N ILE A 115 6.84 1.20 -14.02
CA ILE A 115 5.97 0.07 -14.37
C ILE A 115 4.98 -0.21 -13.23
N LEU A 116 5.47 -0.34 -11.99
CA LEU A 116 4.62 -0.62 -10.84
C LEU A 116 3.63 0.51 -10.58
N GLY A 117 4.08 1.77 -10.62
CA GLY A 117 3.21 2.93 -10.46
C GLY A 117 2.15 3.02 -11.56
N SER A 118 2.50 2.72 -12.82
CA SER A 118 1.55 2.66 -13.93
C SER A 118 0.54 1.52 -13.77
N CYS A 119 0.97 0.35 -13.30
CA CYS A 119 0.09 -0.77 -12.98
C CYS A 119 -0.91 -0.41 -11.87
N VAL A 120 -0.46 0.28 -10.81
CA VAL A 120 -1.37 0.76 -9.76
C VAL A 120 -2.38 1.75 -10.34
N LEU A 121 -1.93 2.72 -11.16
CA LEU A 121 -2.84 3.68 -11.79
C LEU A 121 -3.81 3.03 -12.78
N SER A 122 -3.42 1.97 -13.49
CA SER A 122 -4.32 1.26 -14.41
C SER A 122 -5.43 0.49 -13.69
N THR A 123 -5.28 0.20 -12.39
CA THR A 123 -6.38 -0.33 -11.58
C THR A 123 -7.52 0.67 -11.39
N PHE A 124 -7.24 1.98 -11.47
CA PHE A 124 -8.25 3.03 -11.31
C PHE A 124 -9.44 2.87 -12.27
N PRO A 125 -9.26 2.83 -13.61
CA PRO A 125 -10.39 2.66 -14.54
C PRO A 125 -11.10 1.32 -14.38
N ILE A 126 -10.35 0.25 -14.05
CA ILE A 126 -10.91 -1.09 -13.82
C ILE A 126 -11.84 -1.07 -12.61
N CYS A 127 -11.36 -0.57 -11.48
CA CYS A 127 -12.16 -0.43 -10.26
C CYS A 127 -13.30 0.56 -10.44
N TRP A 128 -13.12 1.65 -11.21
CA TRP A 128 -14.17 2.62 -11.51
C TRP A 128 -15.33 1.97 -12.26
N PHE A 129 -15.02 1.14 -13.26
CA PHE A 129 -16.03 0.42 -14.03
C PHE A 129 -16.78 -0.61 -13.17
N ILE A 130 -16.04 -1.41 -12.38
CA ILE A 130 -16.62 -2.47 -11.55
C ILE A 130 -17.42 -1.91 -10.37
N MET A 131 -16.94 -0.85 -9.72
CA MET A 131 -17.59 -0.26 -8.54
C MET A 131 -18.76 0.67 -8.88
N LYS A 132 -19.06 0.90 -10.17
CA LYS A 132 -20.14 1.80 -10.60
C LYS A 132 -21.49 1.38 -9.99
N ASP A 133 -21.76 0.08 -9.94
CA ASP A 133 -23.06 -0.47 -9.50
C ASP A 133 -23.11 -0.82 -8.01
N ILE A 134 -21.98 -0.75 -7.31
CA ILE A 134 -21.92 -1.06 -5.87
C ILE A 134 -22.47 0.11 -5.07
N GLN A 135 -23.68 -0.02 -4.53
CA GLN A 135 -24.21 0.93 -3.55
C GLN A 135 -23.69 0.58 -2.16
N VAL A 136 -22.50 1.10 -1.83
CA VAL A 136 -21.95 0.97 -0.47
C VAL A 136 -22.82 1.82 0.44
N GLN A 137 -23.69 1.21 1.26
CA GLN A 137 -24.42 1.99 2.25
C GLN A 137 -23.43 2.65 3.20
N ALA A 138 -23.67 3.94 3.48
CA ALA A 138 -22.89 4.71 4.42
C ALA A 138 -22.65 3.92 5.70
N LEU A 139 -21.38 3.65 6.02
CA LEU A 139 -21.02 3.41 7.41
C LEU A 139 -21.54 4.63 8.17
N GLU A 140 -22.54 4.43 9.04
CA GLU A 140 -22.86 5.46 10.01
C GLU A 140 -21.53 5.80 10.68
N THR A 141 -21.07 7.04 10.49
CA THR A 141 -19.91 7.55 11.23
C THR A 141 -20.34 7.57 12.69
N ARG A 142 -20.17 6.44 13.36
CA ARG A 142 -20.17 6.39 14.81
C ARG A 142 -19.08 7.38 15.19
N LYS A 143 -19.47 8.50 15.81
CA LYS A 143 -18.55 9.50 16.37
C LYS A 143 -17.77 8.94 17.57
N GLU A 144 -17.50 7.64 17.59
CA GLU A 144 -16.59 7.04 18.55
C GLU A 144 -15.22 7.59 18.22
N SER A 145 -14.69 8.42 19.12
CA SER A 145 -13.33 8.92 18.99
C SER A 145 -12.37 7.74 18.93
N TYR A 146 -11.38 7.75 18.03
CA TYR A 146 -10.32 6.73 17.98
C TYR A 146 -9.65 6.53 19.35
N PHE A 147 -9.57 7.60 20.15
CA PHE A 147 -9.07 7.56 21.53
C PHE A 147 -9.97 6.76 22.49
N THR A 148 -11.27 6.64 22.20
CA THR A 148 -12.19 5.78 22.97
C THR A 148 -11.94 4.30 22.64
N LEU A 149 -11.70 3.97 21.37
CA LEU A 149 -11.37 2.60 20.96
C LEU A 149 -10.02 2.14 21.55
N LEU A 150 -9.04 3.04 21.61
CA LEU A 150 -7.74 2.77 22.24
C LEU A 150 -7.84 2.56 23.76
N LYS A 151 -8.94 2.93 24.43
CA LYS A 151 -9.13 2.61 25.85
C LYS A 151 -9.56 1.15 26.09
N ILE A 152 -9.94 0.44 25.03
CA ILE A 152 -10.36 -0.96 25.12
C ILE A 152 -9.07 -1.83 25.16
N PRO A 153 -8.81 -2.58 26.24
CA PRO A 153 -7.55 -3.31 26.40
C PRO A 153 -7.32 -4.37 25.31
N GLN A 154 -8.39 -5.00 24.82
CA GLN A 154 -8.29 -5.96 23.71
C GLN A 154 -7.80 -5.31 22.41
N VAL A 155 -8.23 -4.07 22.11
CA VAL A 155 -7.80 -3.34 20.92
C VAL A 155 -6.31 -3.00 21.00
N ILE A 156 -5.83 -2.60 22.19
CA ILE A 156 -4.40 -2.36 22.41
C ILE A 156 -3.59 -3.65 22.18
N ILE A 157 -4.03 -4.77 22.75
CA ILE A 157 -3.32 -6.06 22.60
C ILE A 157 -3.21 -6.46 21.13
N VAL A 158 -4.32 -6.40 20.38
CA VAL A 158 -4.32 -6.71 18.94
C VAL A 158 -3.41 -5.76 18.17
N SER A 159 -3.46 -4.46 18.47
CA SER A 159 -2.59 -3.47 17.83
C SER A 159 -1.11 -3.74 18.10
N LEU A 160 -0.75 -4.11 19.33
CA LEU A 160 0.62 -4.47 19.70
C LEU A 160 1.10 -5.71 18.95
N ILE A 161 0.25 -6.74 18.86
CA ILE A 161 0.57 -7.95 18.09
C ILE A 161 0.82 -7.62 16.61
N LEU A 162 -0.03 -6.78 16.00
CA LEU A 162 0.14 -6.35 14.61
C LEU A 162 1.42 -5.53 14.41
N VAL A 163 1.76 -4.64 15.34
CA VAL A 163 3.02 -3.88 15.29
C VAL A 163 4.22 -4.83 15.36
N VAL A 164 4.27 -5.72 16.35
CA VAL A 164 5.38 -6.67 16.50
C VAL A 164 5.52 -7.58 15.27
N GLY A 165 4.41 -8.06 14.72
CA GLY A 165 4.41 -8.87 13.49
C GLY A 165 4.96 -8.11 12.29
N SER A 166 4.50 -6.87 12.09
CA SER A 166 4.96 -6.01 10.98
C SER A 166 6.44 -5.67 11.09
N GLN A 167 6.93 -5.36 12.29
CA GLN A 167 8.35 -5.10 12.53
C GLN A 167 9.21 -6.35 12.27
N SER A 168 8.68 -7.53 12.55
CA SER A 168 9.39 -8.79 12.28
C SER A 168 9.59 -8.98 10.77
N GLN A 169 8.56 -8.71 9.96
CA GLN A 169 8.69 -8.72 8.49
C GLN A 169 9.68 -7.67 8.00
N GLY A 170 9.56 -6.43 8.49
CA GLY A 170 10.44 -5.32 8.09
C GLY A 170 11.90 -5.47 8.50
N PHE A 171 12.23 -6.35 9.45
CA PHE A 171 13.62 -6.64 9.85
C PHE A 171 14.29 -7.72 8.99
N VAL A 172 13.49 -8.64 8.43
CA VAL A 172 14.00 -9.76 7.63
C VAL A 172 14.64 -9.26 6.34
N GLU A 173 13.96 -8.38 5.61
CA GLU A 173 14.43 -7.84 4.32
C GLU A 173 15.81 -7.16 4.38
N PRO A 174 16.03 -6.11 5.21
CA PRO A 174 17.30 -5.38 5.25
C PRO A 174 18.44 -6.16 5.90
N THR A 175 18.14 -7.22 6.68
CA THR A 175 19.17 -8.04 7.33
C THR A 175 19.63 -9.19 6.44
N LEU A 176 18.72 -9.77 5.66
CA LEU A 176 19.01 -10.93 4.82
C LEU A 176 19.79 -10.54 3.55
N GLU A 177 19.51 -9.37 2.97
CA GLU A 177 20.21 -8.89 1.77
C GLU A 177 21.75 -8.82 1.95
N PRO A 178 22.29 -8.11 2.97
CA PRO A 178 23.73 -8.04 3.16
C PRO A 178 24.36 -9.38 3.58
N HIS A 179 23.60 -10.27 4.23
CA HIS A 179 24.07 -11.62 4.58
C HIS A 179 24.24 -12.48 3.32
N MET A 180 23.26 -12.46 2.42
CA MET A 180 23.32 -13.19 1.15
C MET A 180 24.44 -12.69 0.23
N ARG A 181 24.63 -11.37 0.14
CA ARG A 181 25.73 -10.79 -0.65
C ARG A 181 27.11 -11.20 -0.12
N LYS A 182 27.29 -11.25 1.20
CA LYS A 182 28.59 -11.55 1.82
C LYS A 182 28.95 -13.03 1.80
N GLU A 183 27.97 -13.92 1.92
CA GLU A 183 28.22 -15.35 2.12
C GLU A 183 28.08 -16.17 0.83
N PHE A 184 27.29 -15.70 -0.14
CA PHE A 184 26.98 -16.44 -1.37
C PHE A 184 27.41 -15.72 -2.68
N ASP A 185 28.02 -14.52 -2.61
CA ASP A 185 28.52 -13.73 -3.76
C ASP A 185 27.49 -13.56 -4.90
N VAL A 186 26.21 -13.45 -4.54
CA VAL A 186 25.10 -13.51 -5.50
C VAL A 186 24.78 -12.13 -6.08
N ASP A 187 24.62 -12.07 -7.40
CA ASP A 187 24.22 -10.88 -8.16
C ASP A 187 22.83 -10.35 -7.73
N THR A 188 22.61 -9.03 -7.84
CA THR A 188 21.38 -8.34 -7.42
C THR A 188 20.11 -8.90 -8.05
N SER A 189 20.24 -9.52 -9.24
CA SER A 189 19.14 -10.13 -9.98
C SER A 189 18.59 -11.39 -9.28
N ILE A 190 19.45 -12.15 -8.62
CA ILE A 190 19.07 -13.41 -7.95
C ILE A 190 18.64 -13.13 -6.51
N VAL A 191 19.24 -12.14 -5.84
CA VAL A 191 18.85 -11.73 -4.49
C VAL A 191 17.36 -11.41 -4.40
N GLY A 192 16.81 -10.69 -5.40
CA GLY A 192 15.37 -10.41 -5.46
C GLY A 192 14.49 -11.67 -5.60
N SER A 193 15.01 -12.80 -6.05
CA SER A 193 14.22 -14.05 -6.17
C SER A 193 14.12 -14.84 -4.86
N PHE A 194 14.89 -14.47 -3.84
CA PHE A 194 14.90 -15.13 -2.52
C PHE A 194 13.96 -14.47 -1.51
N PHE A 195 13.44 -13.28 -1.83
CA PHE A 195 12.45 -12.53 -1.05
C PHE A 195 11.07 -12.65 -1.69
#